data_AF-A0A1C4XL14-F1
#
_entry.id   AF-A0A1C4XL14-F1
#
_cell.length_a   1.000
_cell.length_b   1.000
_cell.length_c   1.000
_cell.angle_alpha   90.00
_cell.angle_beta   90.00
_cell.angle_gamma   90.00
#
_symmetry.space_group_name_H-M   'P 1'
#
loop_
_entity.id
_entity.type
_entity.pdbx_description
1 polymer ?
#
loop_
_entity_poly.entity_id
_entity_poly.type
_entity_poly.pdbx_seq_one_letter_code
_entity_poly.pdbx_strand_id
1 'polypeptide(L)'
;MTTKRSVSLPDDVARYLDEQPNISAAIADAVRLQMATGRLEDVLRRVGMEVTEEGKASWRSRLAQPIPAEALAEGRRLLDEAA
;
A
#
# COMPACT_ATOMS: atom_id res chain seq x y z
N MET A 1 -5.26 -22.86 -2.28
CA MET A 1 -6.50 -23.34 -1.63
C MET A 1 -7.31 -22.13 -1.18
N THR A 2 -8.64 -22.19 -1.25
CA THR A 2 -9.55 -21.10 -0.80
C THR A 2 -10.58 -21.63 0.19
N THR A 3 -11.13 -20.75 1.02
CA THR A 3 -12.18 -21.10 1.99
C THR A 3 -13.23 -20.00 1.97
N LYS A 4 -14.52 -20.37 1.87
CA LYS A 4 -15.63 -19.42 1.88
C LYS A 4 -15.91 -18.94 3.30
N ARG A 5 -16.10 -17.63 3.46
CA ARG A 5 -16.55 -16.97 4.69
C ARG A 5 -17.71 -16.03 4.33
N SER A 6 -18.63 -15.82 5.27
CA SER A 6 -19.74 -14.86 5.13
C SER A 6 -19.56 -13.76 6.17
N VAL A 7 -19.72 -12.51 5.75
CA VAL A 7 -19.58 -11.32 6.60
C VAL A 7 -20.64 -10.31 6.21
N SER A 8 -21.05 -9.47 7.16
CA SER A 8 -21.86 -8.29 6.88
C SER A 8 -20.95 -7.09 6.62
N LEU A 9 -21.33 -6.25 5.65
CA LEU A 9 -20.57 -5.07 5.26
C LEU A 9 -21.46 -3.82 5.35
N PRO A 10 -20.88 -2.63 5.58
CA PRO A 10 -21.58 -1.37 5.36
C PRO A 10 -22.10 -1.25 3.92
N ASP A 11 -23.25 -0.59 3.74
CA ASP A 11 -23.94 -0.51 2.44
C ASP A 11 -23.10 0.16 1.35
N ASP A 12 -22.30 1.16 1.70
CA ASP A 12 -21.37 1.84 0.80
C ASP A 12 -20.24 0.92 0.34
N VAL A 13 -19.69 0.11 1.24
CA VAL A 13 -18.65 -0.88 0.92
C VAL A 13 -19.22 -2.00 0.05
N ALA A 14 -20.42 -2.48 0.36
CA ALA A 14 -21.10 -3.49 -0.46
C ALA A 14 -21.30 -2.98 -1.89
N ARG A 15 -21.81 -1.75 -2.04
CA ARG A 15 -22.02 -1.11 -3.34
C ARG A 15 -20.72 -0.95 -4.12
N TYR A 16 -19.64 -0.51 -3.47
CA TYR A 16 -18.32 -0.41 -4.11
C TYR A 16 -17.80 -1.77 -4.60
N LEU A 17 -18.02 -2.84 -3.83
CA LEU A 17 -17.63 -4.18 -4.22
C LEU A 17 -18.45 -4.69 -5.39
N ASP A 18 -19.75 -4.43 -5.44
CA ASP A 18 -20.63 -4.81 -6.55
C ASP A 18 -20.19 -4.22 -7.90
N GLU A 19 -19.48 -3.09 -7.89
CA GLU A 19 -18.88 -2.47 -9.08
C GLU A 19 -17.59 -3.16 -9.54
N GLN A 20 -16.99 -4.04 -8.73
CA GLN A 20 -15.72 -4.68 -9.07
C GLN A 20 -15.92 -5.85 -10.05
N PRO A 21 -15.09 -5.96 -11.11
CA PRO A 21 -15.14 -7.10 -12.03
C PRO A 21 -14.96 -8.46 -11.35
N ASN A 22 -14.25 -8.49 -10.21
CA ASN A 22 -14.07 -9.68 -9.38
C ASN A 22 -13.97 -9.30 -7.90
N ILE A 23 -15.10 -9.40 -7.19
CA ILE A 23 -15.22 -9.11 -5.76
C ILE A 23 -14.21 -9.89 -4.92
N SER A 24 -14.07 -11.20 -5.17
CA SER A 24 -13.21 -12.06 -4.36
C SER A 24 -11.74 -11.70 -4.49
N ALA A 25 -11.30 -11.32 -5.70
CA ALA A 25 -9.94 -10.85 -5.94
C ALA A 25 -9.69 -9.50 -5.26
N ALA A 26 -10.60 -8.54 -5.44
CA ALA A 26 -10.51 -7.22 -4.81
C ALA A 26 -10.40 -7.30 -3.29
N ILE A 27 -11.24 -8.12 -2.64
CA ILE A 27 -11.17 -8.35 -1.19
C ILE A 27 -9.84 -9.02 -0.81
N ALA A 28 -9.44 -10.07 -1.54
CA ALA A 28 -8.22 -10.80 -1.21
C ALA A 28 -6.98 -9.91 -1.31
N ASP A 29 -6.91 -9.02 -2.30
CA ASP A 29 -5.77 -8.14 -2.50
C ASP A 29 -5.73 -7.03 -1.46
N ALA A 30 -6.88 -6.43 -1.11
CA ALA A 30 -6.97 -5.46 -0.03
C ALA A 30 -6.55 -6.07 1.32
N VAL A 31 -7.03 -7.29 1.64
CA VAL A 31 -6.66 -7.99 2.88
C VAL A 31 -5.16 -8.34 2.89
N ARG A 32 -4.61 -8.82 1.77
CA ARG A 32 -3.17 -9.11 1.66
C ARG A 32 -2.32 -7.86 1.84
N LEU A 33 -2.74 -6.73 1.27
CA LEU A 33 -2.07 -5.45 1.44
C LEU A 33 -2.07 -5.05 2.93
N GLN A 34 -3.21 -5.14 3.61
CA GLN A 34 -3.30 -4.85 5.03
C GLN A 34 -2.40 -5.75 5.88
N MET A 35 -2.38 -7.06 5.59
CA MET A 35 -1.48 -8.01 6.26
C MET A 35 0.00 -7.70 6.00
N ALA A 36 0.35 -7.27 4.78
CA ALA A 36 1.72 -6.91 4.44
C ALA A 36 2.18 -5.66 5.20
N THR A 37 1.32 -4.64 5.29
CA THR A 37 1.59 -3.42 6.07
C THR A 37 1.81 -3.73 7.54
N GLY A 38 0.95 -4.54 8.16
CA GLY A 38 1.11 -4.94 9.56
C GLY A 38 2.43 -5.68 9.81
N ARG A 39 2.82 -6.60 8.89
CA ARG A 39 4.12 -7.28 8.98
C ARG A 39 5.30 -6.32 8.88
N LEU A 40 5.22 -5.29 8.03
CA LEU A 40 6.28 -4.29 7.90
C LEU A 40 6.42 -3.48 9.20
N GLU A 41 5.30 -3.00 9.76
CA GLU A 41 5.31 -2.25 11.02
C GLU A 41 5.90 -3.08 12.17
N ASP A 42 5.61 -4.39 12.22
CA ASP A 42 6.19 -5.28 13.22
C ASP A 42 7.71 -5.46 13.05
N VAL A 43 8.20 -5.57 11.81
CA VAL A 43 9.64 -5.65 11.53
C VAL A 43 10.36 -4.37 11.95
N LEU A 44 9.78 -3.21 11.65
CA LEU A 44 10.31 -1.91 12.04
C LEU A 44 10.34 -1.78 13.58
N ARG A 45 9.28 -2.20 14.26
CA ARG A 45 9.23 -2.19 15.73
C ARG A 45 10.32 -3.05 16.37
N ARG A 46 10.64 -4.20 15.78
CA ARG A 46 11.70 -5.10 16.27
C ARG A 46 13.10 -4.47 16.22
N VAL A 47 13.33 -3.53 15.31
CA VAL A 47 14.60 -2.77 15.23
C VAL A 47 14.54 -1.44 16.00
N GLY A 48 13.52 -1.24 16.84
CA GLY A 48 13.35 -0.04 17.66
C GLY A 48 12.78 1.17 16.90
N MET A 49 12.25 0.98 15.70
CA MET A 49 11.58 2.02 14.94
C MET A 49 10.07 1.98 15.16
N GLU A 50 9.49 3.10 15.58
CA GLU A 50 8.04 3.24 15.71
C GLU A 50 7.47 3.97 14.49
N VAL A 51 6.45 3.38 13.86
CA VAL A 51 5.72 4.03 12.76
C VAL A 51 4.51 4.75 13.33
N THR A 52 4.57 6.08 13.38
CA THR A 52 3.48 6.91 13.89
C THR A 52 2.60 7.45 12.77
N GLU A 53 1.34 7.77 13.07
CA GLU A 53 0.43 8.37 12.10
C GLU A 53 0.87 9.78 11.70
N GLU A 54 1.44 10.55 12.63
CA GLU A 54 2.02 11.87 12.37
C GLU A 54 3.21 11.76 11.39
N GLY A 55 4.07 10.75 11.60
CA GLY A 55 5.18 10.46 10.71
C GLY A 55 4.71 10.08 9.31
N LYS A 56 3.70 9.21 9.21
CA LYS A 56 3.08 8.84 7.93
C LYS A 56 2.48 10.07 7.23
N ALA A 57 1.76 10.92 7.95
CA ALA A 57 1.17 12.14 7.40
C ALA A 57 2.23 13.12 6.87
N SER A 58 3.32 13.32 7.63
CA SER A 58 4.46 14.15 7.21
C SER A 58 5.09 13.62 5.93
N TRP A 59 5.33 12.30 5.86
CA TRP A 59 5.88 11.67 4.66
C TRP A 59 4.94 11.76 3.45
N ARG A 60 3.64 11.50 3.62
CA ARG A 60 2.65 11.66 2.53
C ARG A 60 2.64 13.08 1.97
N SER A 61 2.72 14.09 2.83
CA SER A 61 2.80 15.49 2.41
C SER A 61 4.07 15.77 1.58
N ARG A 62 5.21 15.21 1.98
CA ARG A 62 6.47 15.35 1.22
C ARG A 62 6.41 14.62 -0.13
N LEU A 63 5.84 13.42 -0.16
CA LEU A 63 5.72 12.60 -1.37
C LEU A 63 4.65 13.10 -2.35
N ALA A 64 3.74 13.97 -1.91
CA ALA A 64 2.81 14.65 -2.80
C ALA A 64 3.50 15.70 -3.69
N GLN A 65 4.73 16.10 -3.36
CA GLN A 65 5.52 16.98 -4.20
C GLN A 65 6.09 16.21 -5.41
N PRO A 66 6.17 16.84 -6.59
CA PRO A 66 6.83 16.24 -7.74
C PRO A 66 8.28 15.84 -7.42
N ILE A 67 8.72 14.70 -7.95
CA ILE A 67 10.12 14.31 -7.87
C ILE A 67 10.96 15.35 -8.63
N PRO A 68 12.05 15.88 -8.04
CA PRO A 68 12.90 16.84 -8.72
C PRO A 68 13.45 16.31 -10.04
N ALA A 69 13.52 17.17 -11.06
CA ALA A 69 13.89 16.76 -12.42
C ALA A 69 15.32 16.19 -12.48
N GLU A 70 16.22 16.71 -11.66
CA GLU A 70 17.59 16.24 -11.51
C GLU A 70 17.65 14.81 -10.94
N ALA A 71 16.79 14.48 -9.97
CA ALA A 71 16.69 13.14 -9.40
C ALA A 71 16.14 12.13 -10.43
N LEU A 72 15.18 12.56 -11.26
CA LEU A 72 14.66 11.73 -12.36
C LEU A 72 15.73 11.49 -13.45
N ALA A 73 16.48 12.52 -13.81
CA ALA A 73 17.56 12.42 -14.80
C ALA A 73 18.66 11.46 -14.31
N GLU A 74 19.05 11.56 -13.03
CA GLU A 74 20.04 10.66 -12.44
C GLU A 74 19.52 9.22 -12.36
N GLY A 75 18.27 9.03 -11.94
CA GLY A 75 17.65 7.70 -11.94
C GLY A 75 17.63 7.07 -13.33
N ARG A 76 17.43 7.89 -14.39
CA ARG A 76 17.49 7.40 -15.77
C ARG A 76 18.90 6.96 -16.16
N ARG A 77 19.92 7.77 -15.83
CA ARG A 77 21.32 7.43 -16.08
C ARG A 77 21.71 6.10 -15.43
N LEU A 78 21.36 5.89 -14.16
CA LEU A 78 21.65 4.66 -13.43
C LEU A 78 20.98 3.43 -14.05
N LEU A 79 19.76 3.57 -14.58
CA LEU A 79 19.07 2.48 -15.28
C LEU A 79 19.73 2.14 -16.61
N ASP A 80 20.16 3.16 -17.36
CA ASP A 80 20.84 2.97 -18.65
C ASP A 80 22.25 2.36 -18.46
N GLU A 81 22.94 2.64 -17.34
CA GLU A 81 24.24 2.01 -16.99
C GLU A 81 24.12 0.55 -16.52
N ALA A 82 22.96 0.14 -16.02
CA ALA A 82 22.71 -1.21 -15.53
C ALA A 82 22.23 -2.19 -16.61
N ALA A 83 21.96 -1.70 -17.83
CA ALA A 83 21.46 -2.46 -18.98
C ALA A 83 22.61 -2.94 -19.89
#